data_AF-A0A8C3UJY2-F1
#
_entry.id   AF-A0A8C3UJY2-F1
#
_cell.length_a   1.000
_cell.length_b   1.000
_cell.length_c   1.000
_cell.angle_alpha   90.00
_cell.angle_beta   90.00
_cell.angle_gamma   90.00
#
_symmetry.space_group_name_H-M   'P 1'
#
loop_
_entity.id
_entity.type
_entity.pdbx_description
1 polymer ?
#
loop_
_entity_poly.entity_id
_entity_poly.type
_entity_poly.pdbx_seq_one_letter_code
_entity_poly.pdbx_strand_id
1 'polypeptide(L)'
;MTLLALTLALLAMTVATGDIPMKPLDMAPDSFDDQYQGCGPAMEEALPALNRSEFQKNLLYAKVWPMAVAEWQKWGSPVSPLSSPDQAIAIMAYTMEDLYKEFNDKVRVTGIPRTPGRLGGLLLATTALAVATGIL
;
A
#
# COMPACT_ATOMS: atom_id res chain seq x y z
N MET A 1 59.58 9.84 0.53
CA MET A 1 59.24 8.44 0.80
C MET A 1 58.25 8.27 1.96
N THR A 2 58.30 9.09 3.01
CA THR A 2 57.42 8.96 4.20
C THR A 2 55.99 9.50 4.00
N LEU A 3 55.80 10.57 3.22
CA LEU A 3 54.47 11.10 2.90
C LEU A 3 53.64 10.11 2.05
N LEU A 4 54.31 9.37 1.17
CA LEU A 4 53.70 8.43 0.22
C LEU A 4 53.18 7.16 0.92
N ALA A 5 53.88 6.73 1.98
CA ALA A 5 53.43 5.65 2.84
C ALA A 5 52.23 6.07 3.73
N LEU A 6 52.22 7.33 4.20
CA LEU A 6 51.13 7.89 5.00
C LEU A 6 49.85 8.06 4.18
N THR A 7 49.97 8.46 2.91
CA THR A 7 48.84 8.53 1.98
C THR A 7 48.28 7.15 1.61
N LEU A 8 49.12 6.11 1.50
CA LEU A 8 48.65 4.75 1.25
C LEU A 8 47.93 4.13 2.46
N ALA A 9 48.35 4.46 3.69
CA ALA A 9 47.70 3.96 4.91
C ALA A 9 46.32 4.60 5.16
N LEU A 10 46.13 5.88 4.80
CA LEU A 10 44.84 6.58 4.89
C LEU A 10 43.86 6.16 3.78
N LEU A 11 44.37 5.61 2.67
CA LEU A 11 43.57 5.02 1.60
C LEU A 11 43.29 3.53 1.84
N ALA A 12 43.51 3.00 3.05
CA ALA A 12 42.80 1.83 3.53
C ALA A 12 41.34 2.26 3.75
N MET A 13 40.65 2.44 2.62
CA MET A 13 39.26 2.83 2.56
C MET A 13 38.49 1.93 3.52
N THR A 14 37.95 2.54 4.57
CA THR A 14 36.84 1.98 5.31
C THR A 14 35.69 1.89 4.32
N VAL A 15 35.66 0.79 3.57
CA VAL A 15 34.45 0.32 2.92
C VAL A 15 33.50 0.05 4.06
N ALA A 16 32.69 1.05 4.40
CA ALA A 16 31.48 0.85 5.15
C ALA A 16 30.62 -0.05 4.27
N THR A 17 30.73 -1.36 4.49
CA THR A 17 29.70 -2.30 4.07
C THR A 17 28.49 -1.90 4.89
N GLY A 18 27.65 -1.00 4.35
CA GLY A 18 26.33 -0.80 4.90
C GLY A 18 25.65 -2.16 4.88
N ASP A 19 25.37 -2.72 6.05
CA ASP A 19 24.64 -3.98 6.17
C ASP A 19 23.32 -3.81 5.42
N ILE A 20 23.21 -4.40 4.25
CA ILE A 20 21.94 -4.48 3.53
C ILE A 20 21.09 -5.43 4.38
N PRO A 21 20.00 -4.96 5.01
CA PRO A 21 19.19 -5.82 5.84
C PRO A 21 18.61 -6.93 4.98
N MET A 22 19.06 -8.17 5.23
CA MET A 22 18.55 -9.34 4.54
C MET A 22 17.12 -9.61 5.02
N LYS A 23 16.17 -9.62 4.10
CA LYS A 23 14.78 -10.00 4.39
C LYS A 23 14.50 -11.36 3.75
N PRO A 24 14.34 -12.44 4.55
CA PRO A 24 13.97 -13.75 4.02
C PRO A 24 12.64 -13.67 3.26
N LEU A 25 12.54 -14.42 2.16
CA LEU A 25 11.28 -14.61 1.46
C LEU A 25 10.51 -15.76 2.11
N ASP A 26 9.21 -15.59 2.27
CA ASP A 26 8.27 -16.58 2.80
C ASP A 26 6.95 -16.53 2.01
N MET A 27 5.95 -17.27 2.48
CA MET A 27 4.60 -17.28 1.89
C MET A 27 3.71 -16.13 2.41
N ALA A 28 4.29 -15.12 3.07
CA ALA A 28 3.60 -13.99 3.68
C ALA A 28 2.40 -14.40 4.56
N PRO A 29 2.55 -15.33 5.52
CA PRO A 29 1.43 -15.85 6.31
C PRO A 29 0.74 -14.81 7.20
N ASP A 30 1.41 -13.69 7.46
CA ASP A 30 0.89 -12.57 8.23
C ASP A 30 0.24 -11.49 7.37
N SER A 31 0.23 -11.65 6.04
CA SER A 31 -0.34 -10.67 5.12
C SER A 31 -1.85 -10.82 4.98
N PHE A 32 -2.54 -9.70 4.76
CA PHE A 32 -3.94 -9.70 4.35
C PHE A 32 -3.99 -9.95 2.83
N ASP A 33 -4.44 -11.14 2.45
CA ASP A 33 -4.44 -11.66 1.08
C ASP A 33 -5.84 -12.12 0.63
N ASP A 34 -6.89 -11.55 1.24
CA ASP A 34 -8.28 -11.89 0.92
C ASP A 34 -8.59 -11.66 -0.57
N GLN A 35 -9.09 -12.71 -1.22
CA GLN A 35 -9.50 -12.70 -2.62
C GLN A 35 -10.98 -12.33 -2.80
N TYR A 36 -11.71 -12.15 -1.70
CA TYR A 36 -13.13 -11.81 -1.66
C TYR A 36 -14.04 -12.79 -2.44
N GLN A 37 -13.63 -14.07 -2.51
CA GLN A 37 -14.37 -15.09 -3.25
C GLN A 37 -15.76 -15.31 -2.64
N GLY A 38 -16.80 -15.12 -3.46
CA GLY A 38 -18.20 -15.29 -3.05
C GLY A 38 -18.80 -14.16 -2.20
N CYS A 39 -18.03 -13.11 -1.85
CA CYS A 39 -18.51 -11.98 -1.07
C CYS A 39 -18.37 -10.61 -1.75
N GLY A 40 -17.89 -10.55 -3.00
CA GLY A 40 -17.71 -9.32 -3.77
C GLY A 40 -18.90 -8.34 -3.72
N PRO A 41 -20.14 -8.75 -4.05
CA PRO A 41 -21.30 -7.85 -3.99
C PRO A 41 -21.58 -7.28 -2.59
N ALA A 42 -21.41 -8.09 -1.55
CA ALA A 42 -21.60 -7.64 -0.16
C ALA A 42 -20.50 -6.65 0.25
N MET A 43 -19.27 -6.85 -0.23
CA MET A 43 -18.17 -5.92 -0.01
C MET A 43 -18.36 -4.60 -0.76
N GLU A 44 -18.89 -4.64 -1.98
CA GLU A 44 -19.25 -3.44 -2.74
C GLU A 44 -20.32 -2.61 -2.02
N GLU A 45 -21.34 -3.25 -1.44
CA GLU A 45 -22.34 -2.57 -0.63
C GLU A 45 -21.75 -1.95 0.65
N ALA A 46 -20.74 -2.59 1.24
CA ALA A 46 -20.06 -2.09 2.44
C ALA A 46 -19.08 -0.93 2.15
N LEU A 47 -18.58 -0.79 0.91
CA LEU A 47 -17.55 0.18 0.54
C LEU A 47 -17.85 1.63 1.00
N PRO A 48 -19.05 2.21 0.79
CA PRO A 48 -19.29 3.60 1.16
C PRO A 48 -19.18 3.86 2.67
N ALA A 49 -19.61 2.90 3.49
CA ALA A 49 -19.53 3.00 4.95
C ALA A 49 -18.08 2.86 5.43
N LEU A 50 -17.34 1.92 4.83
CA LEU A 50 -15.92 1.71 5.10
C LEU A 50 -15.14 2.97 4.74
N ASN A 51 -15.30 3.48 3.51
CA ASN A 51 -14.63 4.70 3.04
C ASN A 51 -14.86 5.90 3.98
N ARG A 52 -16.09 6.14 4.44
CA ARG A 52 -16.36 7.20 5.43
C ARG A 52 -15.63 7.01 6.75
N SER A 53 -15.57 5.78 7.26
CA SER A 53 -14.76 5.45 8.44
C SER A 53 -13.27 5.67 8.17
N GLU A 54 -12.79 5.36 6.95
CA GLU A 54 -11.41 5.59 6.52
C GLU A 54 -10.98 7.03 6.65
N PHE A 55 -11.77 7.91 6.03
CA PHE A 55 -11.56 9.35 6.07
C PHE A 55 -11.44 9.91 7.49
N GLN A 56 -12.11 9.30 8.47
CA GLN A 56 -12.11 9.76 9.86
C GLN A 56 -10.88 9.33 10.64
N LYS A 57 -10.27 8.17 10.34
CA LYS A 57 -9.16 7.64 11.15
C LYS A 57 -7.81 7.60 10.43
N ASN A 58 -7.77 7.82 9.11
CA ASN A 58 -6.53 7.89 8.34
C ASN A 58 -6.41 9.26 7.63
N LEU A 59 -5.58 10.15 8.19
CA LEU A 59 -5.35 11.49 7.65
C LEU A 59 -4.64 11.47 6.29
N LEU A 60 -3.73 10.51 6.06
CA LEU A 60 -3.03 10.38 4.78
C LEU A 60 -4.02 9.98 3.69
N TYR A 61 -4.84 8.97 3.96
CA TYR A 61 -5.90 8.57 3.05
C TYR A 61 -6.89 9.71 2.79
N ALA A 62 -7.30 10.43 3.84
CA ALA A 62 -8.22 11.56 3.73
C ALA A 62 -7.69 12.69 2.85
N LYS A 63 -6.36 12.86 2.80
CA LYS A 63 -5.68 13.81 1.95
C LYS A 63 -5.52 13.28 0.51
N VAL A 64 -5.07 12.05 0.35
CA VAL A 64 -4.71 11.48 -0.97
C VAL A 64 -5.93 11.12 -1.80
N TRP A 65 -7.01 10.60 -1.19
CA TRP A 65 -8.18 10.14 -1.95
C TRP A 65 -8.84 11.26 -2.78
N PRO A 66 -9.12 12.47 -2.26
CA PRO A 66 -9.66 13.56 -3.07
C PRO A 66 -8.71 14.00 -4.19
N MET A 67 -7.39 13.92 -3.97
CA MET A 67 -6.39 14.22 -5.00
C MET A 67 -6.43 13.18 -6.12
N ALA A 68 -6.57 11.90 -5.77
CA ALA A 68 -6.72 10.81 -6.72
C ALA A 68 -7.99 10.94 -7.55
N VAL A 69 -9.12 11.31 -6.92
CA VAL A 69 -10.37 11.63 -7.63
C VAL A 69 -10.15 12.76 -8.63
N ALA A 70 -9.56 13.87 -8.20
CA ALA A 70 -9.33 15.02 -9.05
C ALA A 70 -8.41 14.70 -10.23
N GLU A 71 -7.35 13.92 -10.01
CA GLU A 71 -6.45 13.51 -11.08
C GLU A 71 -7.14 12.55 -12.05
N TRP A 72 -7.81 11.52 -11.57
CA TRP A 72 -8.58 10.61 -12.42
C TRP A 72 -9.63 11.35 -13.29
N GLN A 73 -10.28 12.36 -12.73
CA GLN A 73 -11.24 13.19 -13.47
C GLN A 73 -10.58 14.01 -14.60
N LYS A 74 -9.34 14.49 -14.42
CA LYS A 74 -8.60 15.19 -15.49
C LYS A 74 -8.36 14.31 -16.71
N TRP A 75 -8.29 12.99 -16.52
CA TRP A 75 -8.06 12.02 -17.58
C TRP A 75 -9.37 11.62 -18.29
N GLY A 76 -10.48 12.30 -18.00
CA GLY A 76 -11.79 12.00 -18.58
C GLY A 76 -12.54 10.89 -17.86
N SER A 77 -12.14 10.56 -16.62
CA SER A 77 -12.78 9.54 -15.80
C SER A 77 -12.83 8.14 -16.46
N PRO A 78 -11.71 7.62 -17.01
CA PRO A 78 -11.71 6.33 -17.68
C PRO A 78 -12.00 5.22 -16.67
N VAL A 79 -12.93 4.33 -17.03
CA VAL A 79 -13.26 3.14 -16.24
C VAL A 79 -12.84 1.87 -16.95
N SER A 80 -12.88 1.77 -18.28
CA SER A 80 -12.40 0.55 -18.98
C SER A 80 -10.88 0.36 -18.82
N PRO A 81 -10.38 -0.86 -18.52
CA PRO A 81 -11.08 -2.16 -18.43
C PRO A 81 -11.59 -2.53 -17.02
N LEU A 82 -11.58 -1.59 -16.08
CA LEU A 82 -12.05 -1.75 -14.70
C LEU A 82 -13.58 -1.80 -14.62
N SER A 83 -14.11 -2.28 -13.51
CA SER A 83 -15.55 -2.43 -13.26
C SER A 83 -16.19 -1.21 -12.61
N SER A 84 -15.42 -0.31 -11.99
CA SER A 84 -15.98 0.89 -11.34
C SER A 84 -15.00 2.07 -11.26
N PRO A 85 -15.52 3.31 -11.10
CA PRO A 85 -14.71 4.47 -10.74
C PRO A 85 -13.87 4.27 -9.48
N ASP A 86 -14.41 3.58 -8.47
CA ASP A 86 -13.70 3.35 -7.21
C ASP A 86 -12.44 2.51 -7.42
N GLN A 87 -12.46 1.55 -8.35
CA GLN A 87 -11.27 0.81 -8.76
C GLN A 87 -10.20 1.74 -9.36
N ALA A 88 -10.61 2.61 -10.29
CA ALA A 88 -9.71 3.54 -10.95
C ALA A 88 -9.09 4.56 -9.98
N ILE A 89 -9.91 5.11 -9.08
CA ILE A 89 -9.48 6.07 -8.07
C ILE A 89 -8.52 5.44 -7.08
N ALA A 90 -8.78 4.20 -6.65
CA ALA A 90 -7.89 3.49 -5.73
C ALA A 90 -6.52 3.18 -6.36
N ILE A 91 -6.47 2.77 -7.63
CA ILE A 91 -5.20 2.59 -8.36
C ILE A 91 -4.45 3.93 -8.41
N MET A 92 -5.15 5.01 -8.76
CA MET A 92 -4.59 6.35 -8.78
C MET A 92 -4.01 6.73 -7.40
N ALA A 93 -4.79 6.55 -6.33
CA ALA A 93 -4.39 6.83 -4.96
C ALA A 93 -3.18 6.00 -4.51
N TYR A 94 -3.12 4.71 -4.87
CA TYR A 94 -1.98 3.84 -4.56
C TYR A 94 -0.69 4.37 -5.19
N THR A 95 -0.75 4.92 -6.40
CA THR A 95 0.44 5.50 -7.06
C THR A 95 0.81 6.90 -6.57
N MET A 96 0.03 7.49 -5.66
CA MET A 96 0.22 8.85 -5.17
C MET A 96 0.87 8.91 -3.78
N GLU A 97 1.69 9.94 -3.60
CA GLU A 97 2.34 10.28 -2.34
C GLU A 97 2.97 9.04 -1.65
N ASP A 98 2.83 8.94 -0.33
CA ASP A 98 3.34 7.83 0.48
C ASP A 98 2.23 6.81 0.83
N LEU A 99 1.05 6.89 0.19
CA LEU A 99 -0.09 6.02 0.55
C LEU A 99 0.24 4.54 0.35
N TYR A 100 0.94 4.16 -0.73
CA TYR A 100 1.37 2.78 -0.93
C TYR A 100 2.30 2.26 0.18
N LYS A 101 3.11 3.12 0.80
CA LYS A 101 4.04 2.70 1.86
C LYS A 101 3.24 2.29 3.09
N GLU A 102 2.36 3.17 3.54
CA GLU A 102 1.48 2.88 4.67
C GLU A 102 0.61 1.66 4.38
N PHE A 103 0.05 1.59 3.15
CA PHE A 103 -0.75 0.46 2.68
C PHE A 103 -0.01 -0.86 2.76
N ASN A 104 1.15 -0.94 2.11
CA ASN A 104 1.95 -2.17 2.07
C ASN A 104 2.47 -2.57 3.46
N ASP A 105 2.71 -1.61 4.36
CA ASP A 105 3.15 -1.90 5.72
C ASP A 105 2.02 -2.51 6.57
N LYS A 106 0.77 -2.03 6.46
CA LYS A 106 -0.36 -2.65 7.16
C LYS A 106 -0.76 -3.97 6.55
N VAL A 107 -0.88 -4.05 5.23
CA VAL A 107 -1.29 -5.28 4.53
C VAL A 107 -0.40 -6.44 4.92
N ARG A 108 0.91 -6.22 5.03
CA ARG A 108 1.90 -7.24 5.37
C ARG A 108 1.71 -7.91 6.73
N VAL A 109 1.00 -7.28 7.67
CA VAL A 109 0.91 -7.74 9.07
C VAL A 109 -0.53 -7.95 9.57
N THR A 110 -1.53 -7.82 8.69
CA THR A 110 -2.97 -7.84 9.08
C THR A 110 -3.69 -9.15 8.74
N GLY A 111 -2.97 -10.19 8.30
CA GLY A 111 -3.53 -11.51 7.98
C GLY A 111 -3.92 -12.36 9.20
N ILE A 112 -3.46 -12.01 10.40
CA ILE A 112 -3.66 -12.84 11.59
C ILE A 112 -4.97 -12.51 12.31
N PRO A 113 -5.88 -13.48 12.55
CA PRO A 113 -7.10 -13.27 13.35
C PRO A 113 -6.76 -13.25 14.85
N ARG A 114 -6.11 -12.18 15.35
CA ARG A 114 -5.78 -12.06 16.80
C ARG A 114 -6.68 -11.12 17.60
N THR A 115 -7.71 -10.53 17.02
CA THR A 115 -8.72 -9.80 17.81
C THR A 115 -10.12 -9.86 17.20
N PRO A 116 -11.13 -10.37 17.93
CA PRO A 116 -12.53 -10.12 17.61
C PRO A 116 -12.80 -8.62 17.74
N GLY A 117 -13.36 -7.99 16.71
CA GLY A 117 -13.87 -6.62 16.80
C GLY A 117 -12.87 -5.48 16.61
N ARG A 118 -11.68 -5.74 16.04
CA ARG A 118 -10.73 -4.67 15.68
C ARG A 118 -10.32 -4.70 14.20
N LEU A 119 -11.31 -4.57 13.32
CA LEU A 119 -11.11 -4.02 11.97
C LEU A 119 -10.84 -2.50 12.07
N GLY A 120 -9.83 -2.13 12.87
CA GLY A 120 -9.45 -0.76 13.20
C GLY A 120 -8.29 -0.23 12.35
N GLY A 121 -8.21 -0.63 11.10
CA GLY A 121 -7.14 -0.29 10.16
C GLY A 121 -7.52 -0.84 8.79
N LEU A 122 -8.49 -0.27 8.13
CA LEU A 122 -8.45 1.12 7.68
C LEU A 122 -7.35 1.42 6.63
N LEU A 123 -7.18 0.41 5.79
CA LEU A 123 -6.31 0.44 4.62
C LEU A 123 -6.71 -0.64 3.59
N LEU A 124 -7.47 -1.65 4.03
CA LEU A 124 -7.71 -2.88 3.29
C LEU A 124 -8.99 -2.89 2.44
N ALA A 125 -10.01 -2.10 2.78
CA ALA A 125 -11.30 -2.23 2.08
C ALA A 125 -11.30 -1.50 0.73
N THR A 126 -10.90 -0.23 0.66
CA THR A 126 -11.08 0.55 -0.57
C THR A 126 -10.03 0.24 -1.62
N THR A 127 -8.75 0.05 -1.23
CA THR A 127 -7.66 -0.23 -2.18
C THR A 127 -7.54 -1.72 -2.53
N ALA A 128 -7.76 -2.63 -1.57
CA ALA A 128 -7.69 -4.06 -1.87
C ALA A 128 -8.94 -4.56 -2.61
N LEU A 129 -10.14 -4.04 -2.32
CA LEU A 129 -11.33 -4.40 -3.11
C LEU A 129 -11.27 -3.80 -4.52
N ALA A 130 -10.65 -2.62 -4.68
CA ALA A 130 -10.43 -1.99 -5.97
C ALA A 130 -9.45 -2.74 -6.89
N VAL A 131 -8.40 -3.33 -6.31
CA VAL A 131 -7.40 -4.09 -7.08
C VAL A 131 -7.82 -5.56 -7.27
N ALA A 132 -8.57 -6.15 -6.32
CA ALA A 132 -8.98 -7.56 -6.36
C ALA A 132 -10.21 -7.85 -7.23
N THR A 133 -10.96 -6.84 -7.66
CA THR A 133 -12.16 -7.05 -8.52
C THR A 133 -11.86 -6.99 -10.03
N GLY A 134 -10.58 -7.10 -10.41
CA GLY A 134 -10.18 -7.47 -11.77
C GLY A 134 -10.50 -8.94 -12.05
N ILE A 135 -11.71 -9.20 -12.51
CA ILE A 135 -12.13 -10.45 -13.16
C ILE A 135 -11.10 -10.85 -14.22
N LEU A 136 -10.37 -11.93 -13.96
CA LEU A 136 -10.29 -13.13 -14.80
C LEU A 136 -10.22 -14.36 -13.90
#